data_AF-A0A401S0E1-F1
#
_entry.id   AF-A0A401S0E1-F1
#
_cell.length_a   1.000
_cell.length_b   1.000
_cell.length_c   1.000
_cell.angle_alpha   90.00
_cell.angle_beta   90.00
_cell.angle_gamma   90.00
#
_symmetry.space_group_name_H-M   'P 1'
#
loop_
_entity.id
_entity.type
_entity.pdbx_description
1 polymer ?
#
loop_
_entity_poly.entity_id
_entity_poly.type
_entity_poly.pdbx_seq_one_letter_code
_entity_poly.pdbx_strand_id
1 'polypeptide(L)'
;MAEEVVGKSKTENESDGESEEGKNIERGTYRREQKVGERNGEFIIGSTEIAEKLVYFTRKYNNIYQNQRTSENGKQLFLKKNKSAALEKLVGLEADGSPRPAERHERTAQDREKGKMDDEKKNQLSNIEAFCTGITSLIFLRKKLVCFVVVNFVVCQLFALLASVWFRLYLHPAKTSSYVRHAVATLLGLYLALFCFGWYALHFVVQSAISYYIMIIVGAGHMQKFCFVIAFGYLTLCQVSRVYLFDYGQYSADFTGPMMIITQKITSLAFEIHDGMARKEEHLTPVQKSLAVRTMPSLLEYLSYNCNFMGILAGPLYPYKDYLAFIEGRTLHVKCTEVNGKGNGQCVKSEPSPVVPVLQKLFVCGIALSFHLTVTKAFPVEYNIDETFVTTASLTSRVFYLYFSLLAARPKYYFAWNLADAINNAAGFGFNGYDDKGNARWDLISNLNIVNIEFATSFKMFIDNWNIQTALWFKRVCYDRCHYYPTAATFVLSAMWHGVYPGYYMTFLTGIPMTLAARAIRNNFRSYFLKSPAAKLYYDVITWIATMIAISYTVVPFVLLSVESSLKFYRSWYYGLHIVALLVIFVLPMKPRRKENENEQNHSKQKRLEVENVLTTNSHSAMNNNLNQIPRPS
;
A
#
# COMPACT_ATOMS: atom_id res chain seq x y z
N MET A 1 52.80 4.56 65.93
CA MET A 1 53.19 5.56 64.92
C MET A 1 52.44 5.23 63.63
N ALA A 2 51.37 5.89 63.24
CA ALA A 2 50.58 6.96 63.83
C ALA A 2 49.10 6.68 63.42
N GLU A 3 48.23 6.48 64.40
CA GLU A 3 47.07 7.34 64.75
C GLU A 3 45.85 7.08 63.82
N GLU A 4 44.80 6.31 64.17
CA GLU A 4 43.98 6.24 65.40
C GLU A 4 43.33 7.62 65.70
N VAL A 5 42.06 7.87 66.03
CA VAL A 5 40.89 7.17 66.62
C VAL A 5 39.65 8.08 66.33
N VAL A 6 38.37 7.69 66.20
CA VAL A 6 37.28 7.58 67.22
C VAL A 6 35.95 7.73 66.43
N GLY A 7 34.88 6.95 66.63
CA GLY A 7 34.73 5.84 67.57
C GLY A 7 33.34 5.22 67.66
N LYS A 8 33.33 4.21 68.56
CA LYS A 8 32.28 3.64 69.43
C LYS A 8 31.04 3.01 68.77
N SER A 9 30.77 1.69 68.80
CA SER A 9 30.94 0.55 69.75
C SER A 9 29.67 0.21 70.52
N LYS A 10 29.31 -1.09 70.50
CA LYS A 10 28.72 -1.99 71.53
C LYS A 10 27.74 -2.97 70.84
N THR A 11 27.71 -4.29 71.06
CA THR A 11 28.39 -5.18 72.03
C THR A 11 28.19 -6.64 71.60
N GLU A 12 29.16 -7.47 72.00
CA GLU A 12 29.29 -8.94 72.01
C GLU A 12 28.05 -9.75 72.44
N ASN A 13 27.91 -10.99 71.94
CA ASN A 13 28.20 -12.19 72.74
C ASN A 13 28.11 -13.50 71.93
N GLU A 14 29.10 -14.37 72.17
CA GLU A 14 29.22 -15.77 71.77
C GLU A 14 28.22 -16.68 72.50
N SER A 15 27.84 -17.80 71.89
CA SER A 15 27.87 -19.12 72.55
C SER A 15 27.49 -20.23 71.57
N ASP A 16 28.38 -21.23 71.49
CA ASP A 16 28.18 -22.52 70.84
C ASP A 16 27.11 -23.36 71.56
N GLY A 17 26.38 -24.16 70.78
CA GLY A 17 25.43 -25.14 71.29
C GLY A 17 24.90 -26.01 70.15
N GLU A 18 25.61 -27.10 69.85
CA GLU A 18 25.14 -28.19 69.00
C GLU A 18 23.81 -28.75 69.53
N SER A 19 22.79 -28.84 68.67
CA SER A 19 21.84 -29.94 68.71
C SER A 19 21.24 -30.18 67.33
N GLU A 20 21.22 -31.45 66.97
CA GLU A 20 20.73 -32.01 65.73
C GLU A 20 19.25 -31.72 65.52
N GLU A 21 18.92 -30.89 64.53
CA GLU A 21 17.71 -31.02 63.72
C GLU A 21 17.79 -30.01 62.57
N GLY A 22 18.06 -30.49 61.34
CA GLY A 22 18.02 -29.59 60.17
C GLY A 22 19.01 -29.84 59.04
N LYS A 23 19.70 -30.98 58.97
CA LYS A 23 20.36 -31.42 57.72
C LYS A 23 19.48 -32.40 56.97
N ASN A 24 18.35 -31.91 56.44
CA ASN A 24 17.59 -32.58 55.37
C ASN A 24 16.61 -31.65 54.63
N ILE A 25 16.97 -30.37 54.44
CA ILE A 25 16.22 -29.47 53.53
C ILE A 25 17.22 -28.72 52.64
N GLU A 26 18.03 -29.48 51.90
CA GLU A 26 18.76 -28.96 50.74
C GLU A 26 18.96 -30.09 49.72
N ARG A 27 17.85 -30.77 49.40
CA ARG A 27 17.71 -31.72 48.27
C ARG A 27 16.25 -31.86 47.83
N GLY A 28 15.48 -30.78 48.00
CA GLY A 28 14.01 -30.79 47.92
C GLY A 28 13.39 -29.54 47.31
N THR A 29 14.07 -28.82 46.40
CA THR A 29 13.46 -27.68 45.67
C THR A 29 13.94 -27.52 44.22
N TYR A 30 14.68 -28.51 43.70
CA TYR A 30 15.00 -28.63 42.26
C TYR A 30 14.35 -29.86 41.60
N ARG A 31 13.27 -30.38 42.21
CA ARG A 31 12.49 -31.52 41.70
C ARG A 31 11.00 -31.32 41.97
N ARG A 32 10.48 -30.13 41.65
CA ARG A 32 9.03 -29.85 41.64
C ARG A 32 8.59 -28.77 40.64
N GLU A 33 9.26 -28.70 39.49
CA GLU A 33 8.70 -28.09 38.26
C GLU A 33 8.92 -28.98 37.02
N GLN A 34 9.19 -30.27 37.25
CA GLN A 34 9.12 -31.33 36.24
C GLN A 34 8.13 -32.38 36.74
N LYS A 35 6.83 -32.06 36.70
CA LYS A 35 5.70 -33.02 36.70
C LYS A 35 4.35 -32.29 36.68
N VAL A 36 4.14 -31.41 35.70
CA VAL A 36 2.84 -31.18 35.05
C VAL A 36 3.11 -31.00 33.56
N GLY A 37 3.72 -32.03 32.97
CA GLY A 37 4.16 -32.06 31.58
C GLY A 37 4.02 -33.47 31.05
N GLU A 38 2.83 -34.04 31.21
CA GLU A 38 2.47 -35.38 30.70
C GLU A 38 0.94 -35.50 30.76
N ARG A 39 0.28 -34.75 29.88
CA ARG A 39 -1.07 -34.99 29.33
C ARG A 39 -1.37 -33.82 28.40
N ASN A 40 -0.79 -33.90 27.20
CA ASN A 40 -1.23 -33.24 25.96
C ASN A 40 -0.39 -33.86 24.84
N GLY A 41 -0.69 -35.13 24.55
CA GLY A 41 -0.31 -35.73 23.29
C GLY A 41 -1.10 -35.04 22.17
N GLU A 42 -0.41 -34.81 21.06
CA GLU A 42 -0.95 -34.46 19.75
C GLU A 42 -1.64 -33.09 19.63
N PHE A 43 -0.90 -32.11 19.11
CA PHE A 43 -1.20 -31.40 17.85
C PHE A 43 -0.18 -30.26 17.66
N ILE A 44 1.10 -30.63 17.53
CA ILE A 44 2.09 -29.76 16.88
C ILE A 44 2.17 -30.23 15.42
N ILE A 45 1.19 -29.82 14.62
CA ILE A 45 1.31 -29.91 13.16
C ILE A 45 2.21 -28.74 12.74
N GLY A 46 3.46 -29.09 12.44
CA GLY A 46 4.54 -28.16 12.21
C GLY A 46 4.31 -27.24 11.01
N SER A 47 4.80 -26.00 11.14
CA SER A 47 5.00 -25.06 10.03
C SER A 47 5.77 -25.68 8.85
N THR A 48 6.52 -26.74 9.09
CA THR A 48 7.17 -27.60 8.10
C THR A 48 6.19 -28.40 7.24
N GLU A 49 5.09 -28.93 7.77
CA GLU A 49 4.15 -29.74 6.97
C GLU A 49 3.31 -28.88 6.01
N ILE A 50 2.97 -27.66 6.42
CA ILE A 50 2.32 -26.66 5.55
C ILE A 50 3.32 -26.13 4.51
N ALA A 51 4.57 -25.86 4.90
CA ALA A 51 5.62 -25.47 3.97
C ALA A 51 5.95 -26.59 2.98
N GLU A 52 5.98 -27.86 3.42
CA GLU A 52 6.19 -29.02 2.57
C GLU A 52 5.01 -29.28 1.63
N LYS A 53 3.76 -29.09 2.08
CA LYS A 53 2.58 -29.17 1.20
C LYS A 53 2.57 -28.04 0.16
N LEU A 54 3.00 -26.83 0.52
CA LEU A 54 3.19 -25.71 -0.41
C LEU A 54 4.33 -25.99 -1.41
N VAL A 55 5.50 -26.45 -0.93
CA VAL A 55 6.65 -26.82 -1.77
C VAL A 55 6.30 -27.98 -2.70
N TYR A 56 5.56 -28.99 -2.22
CA TYR A 56 5.06 -30.10 -3.03
C TYR A 56 4.11 -29.64 -4.14
N PHE A 57 3.19 -28.71 -3.82
CA PHE A 57 2.30 -28.12 -4.83
C PHE A 57 3.08 -27.31 -5.86
N THR A 58 4.07 -26.53 -5.44
CA THR A 58 4.97 -25.77 -6.34
C THR A 58 5.82 -26.69 -7.21
N ARG A 59 6.33 -27.81 -6.68
CA ARG A 59 7.13 -28.79 -7.43
C ARG A 59 6.29 -29.54 -8.47
N LYS A 60 5.07 -29.96 -8.10
CA LYS A 60 4.14 -30.62 -9.03
C LYS A 60 3.74 -29.69 -10.17
N TYR A 61 3.54 -28.40 -9.87
CA TYR A 61 3.28 -27.37 -10.88
C TYR A 61 4.51 -27.10 -11.78
N ASN A 62 5.71 -27.03 -11.22
CA ASN A 62 6.95 -26.81 -11.99
C ASN A 62 7.27 -27.97 -12.94
N ASN A 63 6.99 -29.23 -12.57
CA ASN A 63 7.19 -30.38 -13.46
C ASN A 63 6.22 -30.39 -14.65
N ILE A 64 4.97 -29.96 -14.44
CA ILE A 64 3.99 -29.79 -15.52
C ILE A 64 4.45 -28.68 -16.47
N TYR A 65 5.04 -27.60 -15.92
CA TYR A 65 5.54 -26.46 -16.68
C TYR A 65 6.84 -26.75 -17.45
N GLN A 66 7.79 -27.48 -16.87
CA GLN A 66 9.03 -27.87 -17.55
C GLN A 66 8.80 -28.83 -18.71
N ASN A 67 7.82 -29.74 -18.60
CA ASN A 67 7.39 -30.60 -19.70
C ASN A 67 6.76 -29.82 -20.88
N GLN A 68 6.19 -28.63 -20.63
CA GLN A 68 5.71 -27.74 -21.69
C GLN A 68 6.85 -26.97 -22.36
N ARG A 69 7.89 -26.58 -21.61
CA ARG A 69 9.03 -25.78 -22.11
C ARG A 69 10.04 -26.58 -22.95
N THR A 70 10.26 -27.86 -22.65
CA THR A 70 11.10 -28.75 -23.48
C THR A 70 10.49 -29.00 -24.87
N SER A 71 9.15 -28.95 -24.98
CA SER A 71 8.42 -29.02 -26.25
C SER A 71 8.61 -27.77 -27.12
N GLU A 72 8.75 -26.58 -26.52
CA GLU A 72 8.94 -25.31 -27.25
C GLU A 72 10.34 -25.14 -27.83
N ASN A 73 11.39 -25.59 -27.12
CA ASN A 73 12.76 -25.53 -27.63
C ASN A 73 12.98 -26.46 -28.84
N GLY A 74 12.30 -27.61 -28.88
CA GLY A 74 12.29 -28.50 -30.05
C GLY A 74 11.65 -27.86 -31.29
N LYS A 75 10.61 -27.05 -31.10
CA LYS A 75 9.89 -26.35 -32.19
C LYS A 75 10.69 -25.19 -32.79
N GLN A 76 11.45 -24.44 -31.98
CA GLN A 76 12.30 -23.35 -32.46
C GLN A 76 13.43 -23.83 -33.39
N LEU A 77 14.01 -25.01 -33.10
CA LEU A 77 15.05 -25.60 -33.94
C LEU A 77 14.50 -26.12 -35.29
N PHE A 78 13.27 -26.65 -35.28
CA PHE A 78 12.57 -27.13 -36.49
C PHE A 78 12.14 -25.98 -37.42
N LEU A 79 11.64 -24.88 -36.86
CA LEU A 79 11.26 -23.67 -37.62
C LEU A 79 12.46 -22.98 -38.28
N LYS A 80 13.63 -23.00 -37.64
CA LYS A 80 14.86 -22.43 -38.21
C LYS A 80 15.39 -23.24 -39.40
N LYS A 81 15.25 -24.57 -39.37
CA LYS A 81 15.60 -25.47 -40.49
C LYS A 81 14.67 -25.31 -41.70
N ASN A 82 13.37 -25.20 -41.47
CA ASN A 82 12.39 -25.08 -42.56
C ASN A 82 12.39 -23.70 -43.26
N LYS A 83 12.74 -22.62 -42.55
CA LYS A 83 12.93 -21.30 -43.18
C LYS A 83 14.12 -21.26 -44.15
N SER A 84 15.18 -22.02 -43.88
CA SER A 84 16.33 -22.11 -44.79
C SER A 84 15.98 -22.86 -46.09
N ALA A 85 15.23 -23.96 -45.98
CA ALA A 85 14.81 -24.76 -47.14
C ALA A 85 13.74 -24.06 -48.02
N ALA A 86 12.92 -23.18 -47.43
CA ALA A 86 11.95 -22.38 -48.17
C ALA A 86 12.61 -21.26 -49.00
N LEU A 87 13.76 -20.74 -48.55
CA LEU A 87 14.52 -19.72 -49.29
C LEU A 87 15.20 -20.31 -50.54
N GLU A 88 15.71 -21.55 -50.48
CA GLU A 88 16.32 -22.22 -51.63
C GLU A 88 15.32 -22.54 -52.75
N LYS A 89 14.05 -22.81 -52.41
CA LYS A 89 12.98 -23.05 -53.39
C LYS A 89 12.44 -21.80 -54.08
N LEU A 90 12.67 -20.61 -53.51
CA LEU A 90 12.22 -19.34 -54.09
C LEU A 90 13.20 -18.78 -55.14
N VAL A 91 14.39 -19.37 -55.29
CA VAL A 91 15.44 -18.88 -56.19
C VAL A 91 15.57 -19.71 -57.49
N GLY A 92 14.91 -20.87 -57.61
CA GLY A 92 15.07 -21.74 -58.78
C GLY A 92 13.76 -22.28 -59.34
N LEU A 93 13.25 -21.65 -60.40
CA LEU A 93 12.29 -22.28 -61.32
C LEU A 93 12.60 -21.83 -62.75
N GLU A 94 13.31 -22.66 -63.50
CA GLU A 94 13.14 -22.81 -64.95
C GLU A 94 13.72 -24.16 -65.40
N ALA A 95 12.86 -24.96 -66.07
CA ALA A 95 13.15 -25.95 -67.11
C ALA A 95 12.15 -27.13 -67.02
N ASP A 96 11.12 -27.08 -67.87
CA ASP A 96 10.27 -28.22 -68.23
C ASP A 96 10.99 -29.07 -69.28
N GLY A 97 11.07 -30.37 -69.03
CA GLY A 97 11.69 -31.37 -69.89
C GLY A 97 11.04 -32.73 -69.62
N SER A 98 10.11 -33.11 -70.49
CA SER A 98 9.42 -34.41 -70.50
C SER A 98 10.38 -35.61 -70.53
N PRO A 99 10.21 -36.66 -69.68
CA PRO A 99 10.93 -37.91 -69.83
C PRO A 99 10.05 -39.09 -70.33
N ARG A 100 10.68 -39.92 -71.16
CA ARG A 100 10.22 -41.22 -71.68
C ARG A 100 10.16 -42.32 -70.60
N PRO A 101 9.43 -43.42 -70.82
CA PRO A 101 9.05 -44.37 -69.76
C PRO A 101 10.04 -45.53 -69.63
N ALA A 102 10.90 -45.50 -68.61
CA ALA A 102 11.64 -46.67 -68.14
C ALA A 102 12.19 -46.46 -66.72
N GLU A 103 11.31 -46.24 -65.74
CA GLU A 103 11.71 -46.25 -64.32
C GLU A 103 10.48 -46.48 -63.43
N ARG A 104 9.72 -47.50 -63.79
CA ARG A 104 8.57 -47.99 -63.04
C ARG A 104 9.02 -49.25 -62.30
N HIS A 105 9.88 -49.13 -61.29
CA HIS A 105 9.93 -50.11 -60.19
C HIS A 105 10.67 -49.65 -58.92
N GLU A 106 11.37 -48.51 -58.91
CA GLU A 106 11.87 -47.89 -57.65
C GLU A 106 10.98 -46.75 -57.12
N ARG A 107 10.09 -46.21 -57.95
CA ARG A 107 9.20 -45.08 -57.59
C ARG A 107 8.13 -45.44 -56.54
N THR A 108 7.70 -46.70 -56.47
CA THR A 108 6.61 -47.15 -55.59
C THR A 108 6.99 -47.32 -54.10
N ALA A 109 8.29 -47.39 -53.77
CA ALA A 109 8.74 -47.37 -52.37
C ALA A 109 8.99 -45.93 -51.90
N GLN A 110 9.65 -45.10 -52.72
CA GLN A 110 9.89 -43.69 -52.42
C GLN A 110 8.61 -42.85 -52.38
N ASP A 111 7.60 -43.13 -53.22
CA ASP A 111 6.31 -42.41 -53.19
C ASP A 111 5.46 -42.78 -51.98
N ARG A 112 5.59 -44.00 -51.43
CA ARG A 112 4.93 -44.40 -50.17
C ARG A 112 5.60 -43.78 -48.95
N GLU A 113 6.92 -43.64 -48.94
CA GLU A 113 7.63 -42.91 -47.89
C GLU A 113 7.43 -41.40 -48.00
N LYS A 114 7.45 -40.80 -49.20
CA LYS A 114 7.11 -39.38 -49.42
C LYS A 114 5.67 -39.07 -49.02
N GLY A 115 4.70 -39.92 -49.37
CA GLY A 115 3.30 -39.77 -48.97
C GLY A 115 3.11 -39.79 -47.45
N LYS A 116 3.79 -40.72 -46.76
CA LYS A 116 3.82 -40.74 -45.27
C LYS A 116 4.50 -39.51 -44.69
N MET A 117 5.62 -39.06 -45.25
CA MET A 117 6.35 -37.88 -44.78
C MET A 117 5.59 -36.57 -45.02
N ASP A 118 4.83 -36.48 -46.12
CA ASP A 118 4.01 -35.31 -46.47
C ASP A 118 2.70 -35.27 -45.68
N ASP A 119 2.09 -36.42 -45.36
CA ASP A 119 0.96 -36.51 -44.43
C ASP A 119 1.38 -36.22 -42.99
N GLU A 120 2.56 -36.68 -42.57
CA GLU A 120 3.12 -36.36 -41.26
C GLU A 120 3.54 -34.89 -41.16
N LYS A 121 4.10 -34.30 -42.24
CA LYS A 121 4.34 -32.86 -42.35
C LYS A 121 3.05 -32.05 -42.36
N LYS A 122 1.99 -32.49 -43.05
CA LYS A 122 0.68 -31.82 -43.03
C LYS A 122 0.03 -31.87 -41.65
N ASN A 123 0.09 -33.00 -40.95
CA ASN A 123 -0.38 -33.11 -39.58
C ASN A 123 0.47 -32.27 -38.62
N GLN A 124 1.79 -32.20 -38.81
CA GLN A 124 2.67 -31.31 -38.03
C GLN A 124 2.36 -29.83 -38.32
N LEU A 125 2.12 -29.45 -39.58
CA LEU A 125 1.73 -28.08 -39.95
C LEU A 125 0.35 -27.72 -39.41
N SER A 126 -0.64 -28.61 -39.50
CA SER A 126 -1.98 -28.37 -38.96
C SER A 126 -1.97 -28.33 -37.42
N ASN A 127 -1.11 -29.11 -36.78
CA ASN A 127 -0.89 -29.03 -35.33
C ASN A 127 -0.17 -27.74 -34.93
N ILE A 128 0.77 -27.24 -35.75
CA ILE A 128 1.43 -25.95 -35.55
C ILE A 128 0.46 -24.79 -35.79
N GLU A 129 -0.39 -24.85 -36.83
CA GLU A 129 -1.44 -23.86 -37.08
C GLU A 129 -2.52 -23.89 -36.00
N ALA A 130 -2.96 -25.06 -35.55
CA ALA A 130 -3.89 -25.20 -34.43
C ALA A 130 -3.27 -24.72 -33.11
N PHE A 131 -1.97 -24.94 -32.91
CA PHE A 131 -1.21 -24.45 -31.76
C PHE A 131 -0.99 -22.92 -31.82
N CYS A 132 -0.67 -22.35 -32.99
CA CYS A 132 -0.56 -20.91 -33.21
C CYS A 132 -1.93 -20.21 -33.10
N THR A 133 -2.99 -20.83 -33.59
CA THR A 133 -4.37 -20.37 -33.43
C THR A 133 -4.81 -20.49 -31.98
N GLY A 134 -4.38 -21.53 -31.26
CA GLY A 134 -4.58 -21.72 -29.83
C GLY A 134 -3.83 -20.70 -28.98
N ILE A 135 -2.57 -20.38 -29.32
CA ILE A 135 -1.77 -19.32 -28.68
C ILE A 135 -2.37 -17.95 -28.96
N THR A 136 -2.80 -17.68 -30.19
CA THR A 136 -3.48 -16.42 -30.56
C THR A 136 -4.82 -16.30 -29.84
N SER A 137 -5.56 -17.41 -29.72
CA SER A 137 -6.82 -17.50 -28.96
C SER A 137 -6.59 -17.38 -27.45
N LEU A 138 -5.48 -17.89 -26.91
CA LEU A 138 -5.07 -17.72 -25.51
C LEU A 138 -4.66 -16.28 -25.21
N ILE A 139 -3.91 -15.64 -26.11
CA ILE A 139 -3.57 -14.22 -26.03
C ILE A 139 -4.82 -13.35 -26.15
N PHE A 140 -5.78 -13.75 -27.00
CA PHE A 140 -7.06 -13.07 -27.15
C PHE A 140 -7.99 -13.29 -25.93
N LEU A 141 -8.09 -14.51 -25.40
CA LEU A 141 -8.77 -14.81 -24.13
C LEU A 141 -8.10 -14.07 -22.98
N ARG A 142 -6.77 -13.94 -22.97
CA ARG A 142 -5.99 -13.21 -21.98
C ARG A 142 -6.25 -11.69 -22.01
N LYS A 143 -6.28 -11.08 -23.21
CA LYS A 143 -6.71 -9.67 -23.37
C LYS A 143 -8.17 -9.48 -22.97
N LYS A 144 -9.05 -10.44 -23.30
CA LYS A 144 -10.44 -10.46 -22.83
C LYS A 144 -10.52 -10.57 -21.30
N LEU A 145 -9.70 -11.41 -20.66
CA LEU A 145 -9.70 -11.62 -19.21
C LEU A 145 -9.22 -10.37 -18.45
N VAL A 146 -8.16 -9.71 -18.92
CA VAL A 146 -7.69 -8.43 -18.35
C VAL A 146 -8.74 -7.33 -18.52
N CYS A 147 -9.35 -7.23 -19.70
CA CYS A 147 -10.45 -6.30 -19.94
C CYS A 147 -11.66 -6.62 -19.04
N PHE A 148 -11.96 -7.90 -18.84
CA PHE A 148 -13.05 -8.38 -18.00
C PHE A 148 -12.86 -8.01 -16.53
N VAL A 149 -11.66 -8.14 -15.96
CA VAL A 149 -11.40 -7.74 -14.56
C VAL A 149 -11.54 -6.22 -14.37
N VAL A 150 -11.06 -5.41 -15.32
CA VAL A 150 -11.20 -3.94 -15.24
C VAL A 150 -12.67 -3.53 -15.34
N VAL A 151 -13.43 -4.13 -16.25
CA VAL A 151 -14.88 -3.89 -16.37
C VAL A 151 -15.60 -4.33 -15.09
N ASN A 152 -15.32 -5.53 -14.58
CA ASN A 152 -15.89 -6.02 -13.33
C ASN A 152 -15.57 -5.10 -12.16
N PHE A 153 -14.33 -4.60 -12.07
CA PHE A 153 -13.94 -3.64 -11.05
C PHE A 153 -14.81 -2.38 -11.11
N VAL A 154 -15.00 -1.78 -12.30
CA VAL A 154 -15.85 -0.59 -12.44
C VAL A 154 -17.30 -0.91 -12.09
N VAL A 155 -17.85 -2.02 -12.59
CA VAL A 155 -19.22 -2.46 -12.29
C VAL A 155 -19.42 -2.68 -10.79
N CYS A 156 -18.49 -3.35 -10.12
CA CYS A 156 -18.55 -3.55 -8.68
C CYS A 156 -18.49 -2.25 -7.89
N GLN A 157 -17.66 -1.28 -8.31
CA GLN A 157 -17.57 0.03 -7.64
C GLN A 157 -18.87 0.83 -7.83
N LEU A 158 -19.48 0.80 -9.01
CA LEU A 158 -20.78 1.43 -9.25
C LEU A 158 -21.89 0.77 -8.43
N PHE A 159 -21.90 -0.56 -8.37
CA PHE A 159 -22.83 -1.28 -7.50
C PHE A 159 -22.57 -0.96 -6.02
N ALA A 160 -21.31 -0.90 -5.57
CA ALA A 160 -20.95 -0.53 -4.21
C ALA A 160 -21.44 0.89 -3.87
N LEU A 161 -21.40 1.83 -4.82
CA LEU A 161 -21.95 3.17 -4.63
C LEU A 161 -23.47 3.15 -4.36
N LEU A 162 -24.22 2.39 -5.17
CA LEU A 162 -25.66 2.21 -4.96
C LEU A 162 -25.96 1.50 -3.63
N ALA A 163 -25.20 0.45 -3.34
CA ALA A 163 -25.30 -0.29 -2.09
C ALA A 163 -24.94 0.56 -0.88
N SER A 164 -24.02 1.53 -1.00
CA SER A 164 -23.69 2.49 0.06
C SER A 164 -24.86 3.40 0.39
N VAL A 165 -25.56 3.92 -0.63
CA VAL A 165 -26.77 4.72 -0.42
C VAL A 165 -27.85 3.88 0.26
N TRP A 166 -28.07 2.65 -0.21
CA TRP A 166 -29.00 1.71 0.40
C TRP A 166 -28.62 1.38 1.86
N PHE A 167 -27.35 1.10 2.13
CA PHE A 167 -26.82 0.79 3.45
C PHE A 167 -27.05 1.94 4.43
N ARG A 168 -26.87 3.18 3.98
CA ARG A 168 -27.12 4.37 4.80
C ARG A 168 -28.61 4.57 5.10
N LEU A 169 -29.48 4.41 4.10
CA LEU A 169 -30.92 4.68 4.25
C LEU A 169 -31.66 3.60 5.04
N TYR A 170 -31.38 2.34 4.76
CA TYR A 170 -32.14 1.19 5.28
C TYR A 170 -31.48 0.53 6.48
N LEU A 171 -30.14 0.48 6.52
CA LEU A 171 -29.40 -0.10 7.64
C LEU A 171 -28.85 0.97 8.58
N HIS A 172 -29.48 2.15 8.65
CA HIS A 172 -29.06 3.26 9.51
C HIS A 172 -28.84 2.80 10.96
N PRO A 173 -27.77 3.24 11.67
CA PRO A 173 -27.44 2.75 13.01
C PRO A 173 -28.54 3.01 14.06
N ALA A 174 -29.39 4.01 13.85
CA ALA A 174 -30.56 4.25 14.71
C ALA A 174 -31.69 3.20 14.55
N LYS A 175 -31.69 2.40 13.47
CA LYS A 175 -32.74 1.42 13.14
C LYS A 175 -32.24 -0.02 13.13
N THR A 176 -30.93 -0.23 13.13
CA THR A 176 -30.31 -1.53 12.87
C THR A 176 -29.14 -1.75 13.81
N SER A 177 -29.03 -2.95 14.36
CA SER A 177 -27.92 -3.30 15.25
C SER A 177 -26.57 -3.30 14.54
N SER A 178 -25.51 -3.00 15.29
CA SER A 178 -24.13 -3.07 14.79
C SER A 178 -23.77 -4.44 14.23
N TYR A 179 -24.31 -5.51 14.83
CA TYR A 179 -24.13 -6.89 14.35
C TYR A 179 -24.61 -7.08 12.91
N VAL A 180 -25.84 -6.64 12.60
CA VAL A 180 -26.41 -6.75 11.25
C VAL A 180 -25.64 -5.89 10.26
N ARG A 181 -25.28 -4.66 10.65
CA ARG A 181 -24.45 -3.77 9.82
C ARG A 181 -23.10 -4.39 9.49
N HIS A 182 -22.42 -5.00 10.47
CA HIS A 182 -21.16 -5.72 10.22
C HIS A 182 -21.35 -6.92 9.29
N ALA A 183 -22.37 -7.74 9.53
CA ALA A 183 -22.65 -8.94 8.73
C ALA A 183 -22.93 -8.56 7.27
N VAL A 184 -23.83 -7.61 7.03
CA VAL A 184 -24.16 -7.16 5.67
C VAL A 184 -22.95 -6.54 4.98
N ALA A 185 -22.19 -5.68 5.68
CA ALA A 185 -21.01 -5.06 5.08
C ALA A 185 -19.97 -6.11 4.64
N THR A 186 -19.78 -7.16 5.46
CA THR A 186 -18.84 -8.27 5.19
C THR A 186 -19.33 -9.15 4.04
N LEU A 187 -20.57 -9.61 4.10
CA LEU A 187 -21.14 -10.53 3.09
C LEU A 187 -21.17 -9.87 1.71
N LEU A 188 -21.56 -8.59 1.66
CA LEU A 188 -21.56 -7.85 0.41
C LEU A 188 -20.15 -7.63 -0.13
N GLY A 189 -19.18 -7.37 0.74
CA GLY A 189 -17.79 -7.20 0.31
C GLY A 189 -17.17 -8.49 -0.21
N LEU A 190 -17.39 -9.62 0.47
CA LEU A 190 -16.98 -10.93 -0.01
C LEU A 190 -17.64 -11.29 -1.35
N TYR A 191 -18.93 -10.96 -1.52
CA TYR A 191 -19.61 -11.12 -2.80
C TYR A 191 -18.96 -10.31 -3.91
N LEU A 192 -18.65 -9.03 -3.67
CA LEU A 192 -17.98 -8.18 -4.67
C LEU A 192 -16.57 -8.66 -4.99
N ALA A 193 -15.83 -9.14 -3.99
CA ALA A 193 -14.52 -9.74 -4.21
C ALA A 193 -14.61 -11.00 -5.07
N LEU A 194 -15.53 -11.91 -4.76
CA LEU A 194 -15.75 -13.14 -5.54
C LEU A 194 -16.22 -12.84 -6.96
N PHE A 195 -17.10 -11.86 -7.15
CA PHE A 195 -17.54 -11.44 -8.48
C PHE A 195 -16.38 -10.83 -9.30
N CYS A 196 -15.58 -9.96 -8.67
CA CYS A 196 -14.51 -9.25 -9.36
C CYS A 196 -13.29 -10.14 -9.68
N PHE A 197 -12.91 -11.03 -8.75
CA PHE A 197 -11.66 -11.80 -8.82
C PHE A 197 -11.86 -13.33 -8.86
N GLY A 198 -13.09 -13.83 -8.80
CA GLY A 198 -13.36 -15.26 -8.75
C GLY A 198 -12.72 -15.92 -7.53
N TRP A 199 -12.20 -17.13 -7.70
CA TRP A 199 -11.55 -17.91 -6.64
C TRP A 199 -10.32 -17.24 -6.01
N TYR A 200 -9.69 -16.28 -6.69
CA TYR A 200 -8.57 -15.52 -6.11
C TYR A 200 -9.00 -14.68 -4.89
N ALA A 201 -10.29 -14.34 -4.76
CA ALA A 201 -10.82 -13.68 -3.56
C ALA A 201 -10.63 -14.52 -2.28
N LEU A 202 -10.44 -15.84 -2.40
CA LEU A 202 -10.13 -16.70 -1.24
C LEU A 202 -8.84 -16.27 -0.55
N HIS A 203 -7.86 -15.70 -1.27
CA HIS A 203 -6.64 -15.18 -0.67
C HIS A 203 -6.92 -14.08 0.36
N PHE A 204 -8.00 -13.30 0.20
CA PHE A 204 -8.38 -12.22 1.12
C PHE A 204 -8.83 -12.79 2.47
N VAL A 205 -9.63 -13.86 2.41
CA VAL A 205 -10.13 -14.58 3.59
C VAL A 205 -8.99 -15.33 4.27
N VAL A 206 -8.14 -16.03 3.51
CA VAL A 206 -7.00 -16.78 4.05
C VAL A 206 -6.02 -15.84 4.77
N GLN A 207 -5.64 -14.72 4.16
CA GLN A 207 -4.74 -13.75 4.79
C GLN A 207 -5.33 -13.19 6.08
N SER A 208 -6.62 -12.85 6.07
CA SER A 208 -7.34 -12.34 7.23
C SER A 208 -7.44 -13.40 8.33
N ALA A 209 -7.80 -14.64 7.99
CA ALA A 209 -7.96 -15.74 8.94
C ALA A 209 -6.64 -16.11 9.64
N ILE A 210 -5.55 -16.26 8.88
CA ILE A 210 -4.22 -16.54 9.45
C ILE A 210 -3.80 -15.42 10.39
N SER A 211 -4.01 -14.17 9.99
CA SER A 211 -3.61 -13.02 10.80
C SER A 211 -4.44 -12.87 12.07
N TYR A 212 -5.76 -13.10 12.01
CA TYR A 212 -6.62 -13.10 13.19
C TYR A 212 -6.24 -14.22 14.15
N TYR A 213 -5.99 -15.43 13.62
CA TYR A 213 -5.53 -16.55 14.42
C TYR A 213 -4.26 -16.18 15.19
N ILE A 214 -3.24 -15.60 14.52
CA ILE A 214 -2.01 -15.10 15.17
C ILE A 214 -2.31 -14.08 16.29
N MET A 215 -3.23 -13.14 16.06
CA MET A 215 -3.61 -12.13 17.06
C MET A 215 -4.17 -12.75 18.35
N ILE A 216 -4.89 -13.87 18.24
CA ILE A 216 -5.48 -14.57 19.40
C ILE A 216 -4.44 -15.36 20.19
N ILE A 217 -3.48 -16.04 19.53
CA ILE A 217 -2.51 -16.93 20.22
C ILE A 217 -1.25 -16.22 20.72
N VAL A 218 -0.69 -15.29 19.96
CA VAL A 218 0.65 -14.71 20.26
C VAL A 218 0.59 -13.70 21.42
N GLY A 219 -0.59 -13.16 21.71
CA GLY A 219 -0.80 -12.14 22.73
C GLY A 219 -0.35 -10.74 22.31
N ALA A 220 -0.81 -9.74 23.07
CA ALA A 220 -0.69 -8.33 22.69
C ALA A 220 0.73 -7.77 22.61
N GLY A 221 1.71 -8.39 23.28
CA GLY A 221 3.10 -7.90 23.30
C GLY A 221 3.87 -8.11 22.00
N HIS A 222 3.52 -9.14 21.22
CA HIS A 222 4.29 -9.53 20.03
C HIS A 222 3.45 -9.67 18.76
N MET A 223 2.11 -9.69 18.84
CA MET A 223 1.22 -9.92 17.69
C MET A 223 1.52 -9.02 16.49
N GLN A 224 1.86 -7.75 16.71
CA GLN A 224 2.15 -6.77 15.67
C GLN A 224 3.34 -7.20 14.80
N LYS A 225 4.37 -7.81 15.40
CA LYS A 225 5.54 -8.28 14.65
C LYS A 225 5.18 -9.49 13.79
N PHE A 226 4.48 -10.47 14.36
CA PHE A 226 4.08 -11.69 13.65
C PHE A 226 3.04 -11.40 12.56
N CYS A 227 2.00 -10.62 12.86
CA CYS A 227 1.02 -10.19 11.87
C CYS A 227 1.68 -9.39 10.74
N PHE A 228 2.66 -8.52 11.06
CA PHE A 228 3.41 -7.79 10.04
C PHE A 228 4.17 -8.74 9.12
N VAL A 229 5.00 -9.63 9.67
CA VAL A 229 5.81 -10.58 8.86
C VAL A 229 4.92 -11.51 8.05
N ILE A 230 3.86 -12.08 8.63
CA ILE A 230 3.01 -13.06 7.96
C ILE A 230 2.11 -12.38 6.92
N ALA A 231 1.48 -11.25 7.22
CA ALA A 231 0.63 -10.55 6.26
C ALA A 231 1.45 -10.03 5.07
N PHE A 232 2.63 -9.44 5.31
CA PHE A 232 3.52 -9.04 4.23
C PHE A 232 4.09 -10.24 3.47
N GLY A 233 4.55 -11.27 4.16
CA GLY A 233 5.11 -12.47 3.52
C GLY A 233 4.09 -13.15 2.61
N TYR A 234 2.84 -13.25 3.04
CA TYR A 234 1.75 -13.80 2.23
C TYR A 234 1.40 -12.90 1.02
N LEU A 235 1.35 -11.58 1.22
CA LEU A 235 1.19 -10.62 0.12
C LEU A 235 2.32 -10.78 -0.91
N THR A 236 3.58 -10.81 -0.46
CA THR A 236 4.75 -10.99 -1.32
C THR A 236 4.69 -12.32 -2.05
N LEU A 237 4.30 -13.42 -1.40
CA LEU A 237 4.12 -14.72 -2.06
C LEU A 237 3.09 -14.63 -3.19
N CYS A 238 1.96 -13.93 -2.97
CA CYS A 238 0.94 -13.73 -4.00
C CYS A 238 1.41 -12.79 -5.12
N GLN A 239 2.21 -11.78 -4.81
CA GLN A 239 2.81 -10.91 -5.82
C GLN A 239 3.88 -11.64 -6.65
N VAL A 240 4.67 -12.51 -6.02
CA VAL A 240 5.65 -13.39 -6.67
C VAL A 240 4.93 -14.37 -7.58
N SER A 241 3.96 -15.12 -7.06
CA SER A 241 3.18 -16.06 -7.86
C SER A 241 2.56 -15.35 -9.05
N ARG A 242 2.04 -14.13 -8.84
CA ARG A 242 1.51 -13.33 -9.93
C ARG A 242 2.56 -13.02 -11.01
N VAL A 243 3.77 -12.57 -10.66
CA VAL A 243 4.81 -12.24 -11.66
C VAL A 243 5.25 -13.46 -12.48
N TYR A 244 5.26 -14.64 -11.86
CA TYR A 244 5.65 -15.88 -12.54
C TYR A 244 4.50 -16.57 -13.27
N LEU A 245 3.25 -16.33 -12.89
CA LEU A 245 2.05 -16.95 -13.48
C LEU A 245 1.34 -16.05 -14.51
N PHE A 246 1.40 -14.74 -14.34
CA PHE A 246 0.79 -13.73 -15.22
C PHE A 246 1.90 -12.81 -15.72
N ASP A 247 2.11 -12.79 -17.04
CA ASP A 247 3.32 -12.26 -17.67
C ASP A 247 3.90 -10.97 -17.06
N TYR A 248 5.22 -10.99 -16.94
CA TYR A 248 6.04 -9.86 -16.53
C TYR A 248 5.67 -8.58 -17.29
N GLY A 249 5.35 -7.51 -16.57
CA GLY A 249 5.23 -6.16 -17.12
C GLY A 249 3.82 -5.70 -17.54
N GLN A 250 2.77 -6.46 -17.28
CA GLN A 250 1.39 -5.97 -17.48
C GLN A 250 0.84 -5.27 -16.23
N TYR A 251 0.48 -3.99 -16.37
CA TYR A 251 -0.20 -3.20 -15.33
C TYR A 251 -1.72 -3.42 -15.42
N SER A 252 -2.20 -4.60 -15.04
CA SER A 252 -3.64 -4.88 -14.94
C SER A 252 -4.11 -4.82 -13.48
N ALA A 253 -5.31 -4.30 -13.23
CA ALA A 253 -5.95 -4.46 -11.93
C ALA A 253 -6.09 -5.95 -11.62
N ASP A 254 -5.53 -6.39 -10.49
CA ASP A 254 -5.52 -7.79 -10.07
C ASP A 254 -5.84 -7.93 -8.58
N PHE A 255 -6.02 -9.17 -8.14
CA PHE A 255 -6.44 -9.49 -6.77
C PHE A 255 -5.43 -9.05 -5.70
N THR A 256 -4.15 -8.85 -6.04
CA THR A 256 -3.13 -8.39 -5.09
C THR A 256 -3.32 -6.92 -4.71
N GLY A 257 -3.99 -6.10 -5.52
CA GLY A 257 -4.35 -4.72 -5.16
C GLY A 257 -5.20 -4.62 -3.90
N PRO A 258 -6.37 -5.29 -3.83
CA PRO A 258 -7.13 -5.49 -2.59
C PRO A 258 -6.30 -6.05 -1.43
N MET A 259 -5.45 -7.05 -1.68
CA MET A 259 -4.59 -7.64 -0.65
C MET A 259 -3.61 -6.63 -0.06
N MET A 260 -3.11 -5.69 -0.86
CA MET A 260 -2.27 -4.60 -0.37
C MET A 260 -3.00 -3.77 0.69
N ILE A 261 -4.28 -3.45 0.48
CA ILE A 261 -5.10 -2.70 1.45
C ILE A 261 -5.43 -3.55 2.68
N ILE A 262 -5.78 -4.84 2.50
CA ILE A 262 -6.02 -5.76 3.62
C ILE A 262 -4.78 -5.90 4.49
N THR A 263 -3.59 -6.01 3.88
CA THR A 263 -2.30 -6.04 4.61
C THR A 263 -2.13 -4.78 5.47
N GLN A 264 -2.47 -3.60 4.93
CA GLN A 264 -2.41 -2.36 5.69
C GLN A 264 -3.39 -2.36 6.87
N LYS A 265 -4.63 -2.81 6.67
CA LYS A 265 -5.66 -2.92 7.71
C LYS A 265 -5.22 -3.86 8.83
N ILE A 266 -4.80 -5.07 8.48
CA ILE A 266 -4.34 -6.09 9.43
C ILE A 266 -3.17 -5.57 10.27
N THR A 267 -2.15 -5.02 9.60
CA THR A 267 -0.96 -4.55 10.31
C THR A 267 -1.24 -3.31 11.14
N SER A 268 -2.05 -2.36 10.64
CA SER A 268 -2.50 -1.19 11.43
C SER A 268 -3.19 -1.64 12.71
N LEU A 269 -4.18 -2.52 12.59
CA LEU A 269 -4.92 -3.04 13.74
C LEU A 269 -4.00 -3.76 14.74
N ALA A 270 -3.07 -4.59 14.26
CA ALA A 270 -2.13 -5.29 15.14
C ALA A 270 -1.26 -4.31 15.95
N PHE A 271 -0.77 -3.24 15.31
CA PHE A 271 -0.02 -2.18 15.99
C PHE A 271 -0.89 -1.34 16.95
N GLU A 272 -2.14 -1.06 16.56
CA GLU A 272 -3.10 -0.32 17.38
C GLU A 272 -3.50 -1.10 18.64
N ILE A 273 -3.65 -2.43 18.54
CA ILE A 273 -3.90 -3.33 19.69
C ILE A 273 -2.66 -3.41 20.59
N HIS A 274 -1.47 -3.63 20.01
CA HIS A 274 -0.23 -3.67 20.78
C HIS A 274 -0.02 -2.37 21.57
N ASP A 275 -0.26 -1.22 20.94
CA ASP A 275 -0.14 0.07 21.62
C ASP A 275 -1.17 0.24 22.75
N GLY A 276 -2.39 -0.30 22.61
CA GLY A 276 -3.45 -0.14 23.62
C GLY A 276 -3.45 -1.17 24.74
N MET A 277 -2.94 -2.39 24.51
CA MET A 277 -3.00 -3.49 25.47
C MET A 277 -1.64 -3.89 26.04
N ALA A 278 -0.52 -3.61 25.36
CA ALA A 278 0.81 -4.03 25.80
C ALA A 278 1.77 -2.89 26.18
N ARG A 279 1.52 -1.66 25.70
CA ARG A 279 2.38 -0.50 26.02
C ARG A 279 1.74 0.38 27.08
N LYS A 280 2.58 0.98 27.93
CA LYS A 280 2.14 2.02 28.87
C LYS A 280 1.78 3.30 28.12
N GLU A 281 0.71 3.93 28.57
CA GLU A 281 0.17 5.14 27.95
C GLU A 281 1.18 6.31 27.93
N GLU A 282 2.02 6.44 28.95
CA GLU A 282 3.09 7.45 29.02
C GLU A 282 4.12 7.38 27.89
N HIS A 283 4.30 6.20 27.28
CA HIS A 283 5.25 5.99 26.18
C HIS A 283 4.61 6.16 24.80
N LEU A 284 3.30 6.40 24.72
CA LEU A 284 2.59 6.58 23.47
C LEU A 284 2.64 8.03 23.01
N THR A 285 2.86 8.25 21.71
CA THR A 285 2.66 9.59 21.11
C THR A 285 1.16 9.95 21.15
N PRO A 286 0.79 11.24 21.07
CA PRO A 286 -0.62 11.65 21.05
C PRO A 286 -1.46 10.92 19.98
N VAL A 287 -0.87 10.69 18.80
CA VAL A 287 -1.51 9.95 17.71
C VAL A 287 -1.65 8.46 18.05
N GLN A 288 -0.65 7.84 18.66
CA GLN A 288 -0.76 6.45 19.09
C GLN A 288 -1.85 6.28 20.17
N LYS A 289 -1.95 7.24 21.10
CA LYS A 289 -3.00 7.24 22.14
C LYS A 289 -4.41 7.29 21.55
N SER A 290 -4.65 8.18 20.58
CA SER A 290 -5.97 8.31 19.97
C SER A 290 -6.38 7.03 19.23
N LEU A 291 -5.43 6.35 18.58
CA LEU A 291 -5.67 5.14 17.79
C LEU A 291 -5.65 3.84 18.61
N ALA A 292 -5.08 3.84 19.82
CA ALA A 292 -4.85 2.66 20.64
C ALA A 292 -6.13 1.84 20.92
N VAL A 293 -6.16 0.58 20.48
CA VAL A 293 -7.28 -0.34 20.67
C VAL A 293 -7.04 -1.13 21.96
N ARG A 294 -7.97 -1.01 22.92
CA ARG A 294 -7.82 -1.59 24.27
C ARG A 294 -8.56 -2.92 24.45
N THR A 295 -9.31 -3.35 23.44
CA THR A 295 -10.13 -4.57 23.47
C THR A 295 -9.96 -5.31 22.16
N MET A 296 -9.82 -6.64 22.24
CA MET A 296 -9.71 -7.49 21.04
C MET A 296 -11.03 -7.46 20.24
N PRO A 297 -10.98 -7.23 18.92
CA PRO A 297 -12.14 -7.35 18.05
C PRO A 297 -12.69 -8.78 18.05
N SER A 298 -14.02 -8.89 18.02
CA SER A 298 -14.68 -10.15 17.65
C SER A 298 -14.34 -10.52 16.21
N LEU A 299 -14.53 -11.81 15.87
CA LEU A 299 -14.28 -12.30 14.51
C LEU A 299 -15.11 -11.53 13.47
N LEU A 300 -16.37 -11.22 13.80
CA LEU A 300 -17.25 -10.49 12.91
C LEU A 300 -16.76 -9.05 12.68
N GLU A 301 -16.41 -8.31 13.73
CA GLU A 301 -15.87 -6.95 13.59
C GLU A 301 -14.57 -6.94 12.78
N TYR A 302 -13.69 -7.91 13.03
CA TYR A 302 -12.44 -8.07 12.31
C TYR A 302 -12.65 -8.37 10.81
N LEU A 303 -13.51 -9.33 10.49
CA LEU A 303 -13.84 -9.66 9.10
C LEU A 303 -14.54 -8.50 8.41
N SER A 304 -15.42 -7.80 9.12
CA SER A 304 -16.10 -6.62 8.59
C SER A 304 -15.14 -5.47 8.30
N TYR A 305 -14.17 -5.21 9.19
CA TYR A 305 -13.13 -4.22 8.98
C TYR A 305 -12.28 -4.52 7.74
N ASN A 306 -11.87 -5.78 7.55
CA ASN A 306 -11.03 -6.17 6.42
C ASN A 306 -11.81 -6.28 5.10
N CYS A 307 -12.99 -6.89 5.14
CA CYS A 307 -13.73 -7.35 3.96
C CYS A 307 -15.04 -6.58 3.72
N ASN A 308 -15.20 -5.34 4.21
CA ASN A 308 -16.40 -4.56 3.90
C ASN A 308 -16.46 -4.12 2.43
N PHE A 309 -17.66 -4.12 1.87
CA PHE A 309 -17.91 -3.75 0.47
C PHE A 309 -17.46 -2.33 0.10
N MET A 310 -17.48 -1.38 1.04
CA MET A 310 -17.12 0.01 0.78
C MET A 310 -15.63 0.18 0.44
N GLY A 311 -14.77 -0.73 0.91
CA GLY A 311 -13.34 -0.59 0.77
C GLY A 311 -12.56 -1.79 0.27
N ILE A 312 -13.20 -2.95 0.07
CA ILE A 312 -12.48 -4.18 -0.28
C ILE A 312 -11.75 -4.12 -1.64
N LEU A 313 -12.26 -3.37 -2.62
CA LEU A 313 -11.68 -3.35 -3.98
C LEU A 313 -10.56 -2.33 -4.15
N ALA A 314 -10.79 -1.08 -3.73
CA ALA A 314 -9.81 0.01 -3.83
C ALA A 314 -9.98 1.05 -2.70
N GLY A 315 -10.61 0.64 -1.60
CA GLY A 315 -10.92 1.51 -0.47
C GLY A 315 -9.68 2.19 0.10
N PRO A 316 -9.81 3.44 0.58
CA PRO A 316 -8.80 3.99 1.44
C PRO A 316 -8.61 3.12 2.68
N LEU A 317 -7.40 3.13 3.23
CA LEU A 317 -7.17 2.65 4.58
C LEU A 317 -7.80 3.62 5.58
N TYR A 318 -8.30 3.09 6.69
CA TYR A 318 -8.78 3.88 7.82
C TYR A 318 -8.46 3.18 9.15
N PRO A 319 -8.29 3.93 10.24
CA PRO A 319 -8.16 3.35 11.58
C PRO A 319 -9.33 2.44 11.95
N TYR A 320 -9.06 1.41 12.75
CA TYR A 320 -10.11 0.48 13.20
C TYR A 320 -11.19 1.19 14.03
N LYS A 321 -10.79 2.13 14.90
CA LYS A 321 -11.73 2.90 15.73
C LYS A 321 -12.73 3.73 14.93
N ASP A 322 -12.27 4.37 13.85
CA ASP A 322 -13.15 5.17 13.00
C ASP A 322 -14.17 4.28 12.28
N TYR A 323 -13.74 3.09 11.84
CA TYR A 323 -14.63 2.10 11.25
C TYR A 323 -15.69 1.59 12.25
N LEU A 324 -15.26 1.25 13.48
CA LEU A 324 -16.15 0.80 14.53
C LEU A 324 -17.17 1.89 14.90
N ALA A 325 -16.70 3.13 15.09
CA ALA A 325 -17.57 4.28 15.36
C ALA A 325 -18.59 4.53 14.22
N PHE A 326 -18.20 4.30 12.97
CA PHE A 326 -19.12 4.37 11.83
C PHE A 326 -20.19 3.28 11.87
N ILE A 327 -19.81 2.02 12.12
CA ILE A 327 -20.78 0.92 12.17
C ILE A 327 -21.76 1.09 13.34
N GLU A 328 -21.29 1.57 14.48
CA GLU A 328 -22.15 1.78 15.66
C GLU A 328 -22.91 3.12 15.65
N GLY A 329 -22.65 4.01 14.68
CA GLY A 329 -23.28 5.33 14.62
C GLY A 329 -22.77 6.35 15.63
N ARG A 330 -21.56 6.16 16.16
CA ARG A 330 -20.90 7.06 17.12
C ARG A 330 -20.08 8.19 16.46
N THR A 331 -19.91 8.18 15.14
CA THR A 331 -19.04 9.12 14.40
C THR A 331 -19.35 10.58 14.69
N LEU A 332 -20.62 11.00 14.66
CA LEU A 332 -21.00 12.39 14.91
C LEU A 332 -20.60 12.84 16.32
N HIS A 333 -20.87 12.00 17.32
CA HIS A 333 -20.51 12.28 18.71
C HIS A 333 -19.00 12.39 18.89
N VAL A 334 -18.22 11.47 18.30
CA VAL A 334 -16.75 11.49 18.38
C VAL A 334 -16.19 12.74 17.69
N LYS A 335 -16.67 13.09 16.49
CA LYS A 335 -16.13 14.24 15.74
C LYS A 335 -16.56 15.59 16.31
N CYS A 336 -17.75 15.70 16.89
CA CYS A 336 -18.16 16.91 17.60
C CYS A 336 -17.40 17.10 18.93
N THR A 337 -17.05 16.02 19.62
CA THR A 337 -16.25 16.10 20.86
C THR A 337 -14.78 16.40 20.61
N GLU A 338 -14.20 15.91 19.51
CA GLU A 338 -12.84 16.25 19.06
C GLU A 338 -12.67 17.73 18.69
N VAL A 339 -13.67 18.34 18.06
CA VAL A 339 -13.62 19.76 17.63
C VAL A 339 -13.82 20.73 18.80
N ASN A 340 -14.68 20.40 19.76
CA ASN A 340 -15.08 21.37 20.78
C ASN A 340 -14.15 21.46 22.00
N GLY A 341 -13.27 20.48 22.27
CA GLY A 341 -12.21 20.54 23.28
C GLY A 341 -12.63 20.77 24.76
N LYS A 342 -13.85 21.23 25.00
CA LYS A 342 -14.57 21.47 26.25
C LYS A 342 -16.05 21.30 25.93
N GLY A 343 -16.79 20.57 26.76
CA GLY A 343 -18.18 20.18 26.55
C GLY A 343 -19.18 21.34 26.58
N ASN A 344 -19.13 22.24 25.59
CA ASN A 344 -20.24 23.15 25.32
C ASN A 344 -21.19 22.44 24.35
N GLY A 345 -22.22 21.86 24.93
CA GLY A 345 -23.14 20.88 24.35
C GLY A 345 -24.12 21.41 23.29
N GLN A 346 -23.63 21.96 22.19
CA GLN A 346 -24.41 22.04 20.95
C GLN A 346 -23.84 21.07 19.91
N CYS A 347 -24.08 19.77 20.14
CA CYS A 347 -24.03 18.81 19.05
C CYS A 347 -25.19 19.13 18.10
N VAL A 348 -24.89 19.51 16.86
CA VAL A 348 -25.89 19.71 15.81
C VAL A 348 -26.74 18.44 15.70
N LYS A 349 -28.07 18.60 15.80
CA LYS A 349 -29.04 17.48 15.89
C LYS A 349 -29.25 16.70 14.58
N SER A 350 -28.73 17.17 13.44
CA SER A 350 -29.02 16.59 12.13
C SER A 350 -27.76 16.02 11.48
N GLU A 351 -27.86 14.78 10.99
CA GLU A 351 -26.79 14.12 10.25
C GLU A 351 -26.50 14.90 8.95
N PRO A 352 -25.24 15.27 8.67
CA PRO A 352 -24.91 16.02 7.47
C PRO A 352 -25.21 15.20 6.20
N SER A 353 -25.61 15.88 5.14
CA SER A 353 -25.85 15.22 3.85
C SER A 353 -24.54 15.00 3.07
N PRO A 354 -24.25 13.77 2.59
CA PRO A 354 -23.12 13.45 1.74
C PRO A 354 -23.39 13.71 0.26
N VAL A 355 -24.59 14.13 -0.14
CA VAL A 355 -24.96 14.19 -1.57
C VAL A 355 -24.04 15.11 -2.36
N VAL A 356 -23.86 16.35 -1.90
CA VAL A 356 -22.99 17.33 -2.56
C VAL A 356 -21.52 16.85 -2.67
N PRO A 357 -20.85 16.44 -1.58
CA PRO A 357 -19.46 15.98 -1.68
C PRO A 357 -19.32 14.70 -2.51
N VAL A 358 -20.30 13.80 -2.50
CA VAL A 358 -20.30 12.62 -3.38
C VAL A 358 -20.41 13.04 -4.85
N LEU A 359 -21.35 13.93 -5.20
CA LEU A 359 -21.48 14.42 -6.57
C LEU A 359 -20.21 15.14 -7.06
N GLN A 360 -19.57 15.93 -6.21
CA GLN A 360 -18.28 16.56 -6.52
C GLN A 360 -17.19 15.53 -6.82
N LYS A 361 -17.07 14.47 -5.99
CA LYS A 361 -16.10 13.39 -6.22
C LYS A 361 -16.41 12.60 -7.49
N LEU A 362 -17.68 12.34 -7.79
CA LEU A 362 -18.11 11.67 -9.02
C LEU A 362 -17.81 12.52 -10.27
N PHE A 363 -17.98 13.83 -10.19
CA PHE A 363 -17.58 14.75 -11.26
C PHE A 363 -16.06 14.67 -11.53
N VAL A 364 -15.24 14.69 -10.47
CA VAL A 364 -13.78 14.49 -10.58
C VAL A 364 -13.46 13.12 -11.19
N CYS A 365 -14.19 12.07 -10.82
CA CYS A 365 -14.04 10.74 -11.42
C CYS A 365 -14.34 10.75 -12.93
N GLY A 366 -15.41 11.43 -13.35
CA GLY A 366 -15.77 11.58 -14.76
C GLY A 366 -14.69 12.26 -15.58
N ILE A 367 -14.11 13.35 -15.06
CA ILE A 367 -12.99 14.07 -15.69
C ILE A 367 -11.76 13.15 -15.78
N ALA A 368 -11.37 12.53 -14.65
CA ALA A 368 -10.18 11.68 -14.60
C ALA A 368 -10.27 10.46 -15.52
N LEU A 369 -11.44 9.81 -15.58
CA LEU A 369 -11.67 8.70 -16.49
C LEU A 369 -11.65 9.14 -17.96
N SER A 370 -12.32 10.25 -18.29
CA SER A 370 -12.33 10.80 -19.66
C SER A 370 -10.92 11.16 -20.13
N PHE A 371 -10.14 11.81 -19.26
CA PHE A 371 -8.73 12.11 -19.53
C PHE A 371 -7.92 10.82 -19.73
N HIS A 372 -8.10 9.83 -18.85
CA HIS A 372 -7.36 8.56 -18.95
C HIS A 372 -7.63 7.84 -20.29
N LEU A 373 -8.89 7.78 -20.72
CA LEU A 373 -9.30 7.08 -21.94
C LEU A 373 -8.84 7.79 -23.22
N THR A 374 -8.67 9.12 -23.19
CA THR A 374 -8.29 9.93 -24.36
C THR A 374 -6.80 10.24 -24.44
N VAL A 375 -6.20 10.73 -23.36
CA VAL A 375 -4.84 11.31 -23.37
C VAL A 375 -3.75 10.27 -23.10
N THR A 376 -3.99 9.27 -22.24
CA THR A 376 -2.94 8.30 -21.83
C THR A 376 -2.32 7.57 -23.02
N LYS A 377 -3.14 7.22 -24.03
CA LYS A 377 -2.66 6.51 -25.23
C LYS A 377 -1.78 7.38 -26.13
N ALA A 378 -1.96 8.70 -26.09
CA ALA A 378 -1.17 9.65 -26.87
C ALA A 378 0.23 9.91 -26.27
N PHE A 379 0.40 9.66 -24.96
CA PHE A 379 1.66 9.89 -24.26
C PHE A 379 2.15 8.63 -23.51
N PRO A 380 2.50 7.55 -24.23
CA PRO A 380 3.07 6.35 -23.62
C PRO A 380 4.36 6.65 -22.86
N VAL A 381 4.47 6.17 -21.63
CA VAL A 381 5.65 6.44 -20.77
C VAL A 381 6.91 5.78 -21.35
N GLU A 382 6.74 4.67 -22.07
CA GLU A 382 7.80 3.92 -22.74
C GLU A 382 8.54 4.75 -23.81
N TYR A 383 7.91 5.78 -24.37
CA TYR A 383 8.58 6.64 -25.35
C TYR A 383 9.72 7.46 -24.75
N ASN A 384 9.77 7.64 -23.42
CA ASN A 384 10.91 8.26 -22.74
C ASN A 384 12.23 7.48 -22.88
N ILE A 385 12.17 6.22 -23.32
CA ILE A 385 13.33 5.34 -23.55
C ILE A 385 13.44 4.87 -25.00
N ASP A 386 12.61 5.42 -25.89
CA ASP A 386 12.72 5.18 -27.33
C ASP A 386 14.05 5.73 -27.85
N GLU A 387 14.74 4.94 -28.66
CA GLU A 387 16.10 5.27 -29.11
C GLU A 387 16.10 6.46 -30.06
N THR A 388 15.13 6.52 -30.96
CA THR A 388 14.99 7.63 -31.91
C THR A 388 14.68 8.91 -31.17
N PHE A 389 13.73 8.87 -30.23
CA PHE A 389 13.39 10.03 -29.41
C PHE A 389 14.57 10.52 -28.57
N VAL A 390 15.25 9.62 -27.85
CA VAL A 390 16.36 9.98 -26.97
C VAL A 390 17.55 10.58 -27.73
N THR A 391 17.82 10.11 -28.94
CA THR A 391 18.96 10.57 -29.76
C THR A 391 18.67 11.85 -30.52
N THR A 392 17.43 12.07 -30.96
CA THR A 392 17.06 13.22 -31.80
C THR A 392 16.48 14.40 -31.03
N ALA A 393 15.80 14.15 -29.91
CA ALA A 393 15.08 15.19 -29.19
C ALA A 393 16.01 16.03 -28.30
N SER A 394 15.77 17.34 -28.28
CA SER A 394 16.44 18.26 -27.35
C SER A 394 16.14 17.89 -25.89
N LEU A 395 17.03 18.28 -24.96
CA LEU A 395 16.80 18.08 -23.53
C LEU A 395 15.48 18.70 -23.07
N THR A 396 15.13 19.87 -23.59
CA THR A 396 13.87 20.56 -23.30
C THR A 396 12.66 19.72 -23.73
N SER A 397 12.67 19.19 -24.96
CA SER A 397 11.60 18.31 -25.46
C SER A 397 11.46 17.06 -24.60
N ARG A 398 12.58 16.49 -24.13
CA ARG A 398 12.60 15.32 -23.24
C ARG A 398 12.02 15.64 -21.86
N VAL A 399 12.30 16.82 -21.30
CA VAL A 399 11.71 17.28 -20.03
C VAL A 399 10.21 17.47 -20.15
N PHE A 400 9.74 18.13 -21.21
CA PHE A 400 8.30 18.31 -21.43
C PHE A 400 7.59 16.97 -21.64
N TYR A 401 8.14 16.09 -22.48
CA TYR A 401 7.54 14.77 -22.71
C TYR A 401 7.50 13.93 -21.44
N LEU A 402 8.57 13.95 -20.64
CA LEU A 402 8.62 13.29 -19.33
C LEU A 402 7.48 13.78 -18.43
N TYR A 403 7.30 15.10 -18.31
CA TYR A 403 6.23 15.65 -17.50
C TYR A 403 4.84 15.24 -18.01
N PHE A 404 4.56 15.43 -19.30
CA PHE A 404 3.23 15.16 -19.87
C PHE A 404 2.87 13.67 -19.90
N SER A 405 3.83 12.78 -20.20
CA SER A 405 3.59 11.33 -20.17
C SER A 405 3.26 10.81 -18.78
N LEU A 406 3.95 11.30 -17.73
CA LEU A 406 3.67 10.91 -16.35
C LEU A 406 2.41 11.57 -15.80
N LEU A 407 2.11 12.81 -16.20
CA LEU A 407 0.83 13.46 -15.95
C LEU A 407 -0.30 12.66 -16.58
N ALA A 408 -0.13 12.16 -17.80
CA ALA A 408 -1.13 11.37 -18.50
C ALA A 408 -1.34 9.96 -17.94
N ALA A 409 -0.32 9.38 -17.31
CA ALA A 409 -0.41 8.06 -16.67
C ALA A 409 -1.16 8.06 -15.32
N ARG A 410 -1.32 9.23 -14.69
CA ARG A 410 -1.82 9.40 -13.31
C ARG A 410 -3.35 9.32 -13.13
N PRO A 411 -4.21 9.80 -14.04
CA PRO A 411 -5.65 9.93 -13.81
C PRO A 411 -6.39 8.64 -13.50
N LYS A 412 -5.86 7.47 -13.89
CA LYS A 412 -6.41 6.16 -13.48
C LYS A 412 -6.48 6.00 -11.95
N TYR A 413 -5.50 6.53 -11.22
CA TYR A 413 -5.48 6.50 -9.75
C TYR A 413 -6.47 7.52 -9.18
N TYR A 414 -6.59 8.69 -9.82
CA TYR A 414 -7.58 9.71 -9.44
C TYR A 414 -9.00 9.20 -9.56
N PHE A 415 -9.30 8.48 -10.64
CA PHE A 415 -10.57 7.80 -10.80
C PHE A 415 -10.79 6.75 -9.70
N ALA A 416 -9.90 5.76 -9.58
CA ALA A 416 -10.11 4.63 -8.68
C ALA A 416 -10.24 5.05 -7.20
N TRP A 417 -9.37 5.94 -6.72
CA TRP A 417 -9.37 6.34 -5.32
C TRP A 417 -10.46 7.37 -4.97
N ASN A 418 -10.81 8.30 -5.87
CA ASN A 418 -11.95 9.19 -5.60
C ASN A 418 -13.28 8.45 -5.67
N LEU A 419 -13.41 7.44 -6.53
CA LEU A 419 -14.63 6.62 -6.58
C LEU A 419 -14.79 5.82 -5.29
N ALA A 420 -13.72 5.19 -4.80
CA ALA A 420 -13.72 4.50 -3.52
C ALA A 420 -14.08 5.44 -2.35
N ASP A 421 -13.52 6.65 -2.33
CA ASP A 421 -13.85 7.69 -1.35
C ASP A 421 -15.34 8.11 -1.44
N ALA A 422 -15.86 8.34 -2.65
CA ALA A 422 -17.27 8.63 -2.89
C ALA A 422 -18.21 7.51 -2.37
N ILE A 423 -17.83 6.24 -2.54
CA ILE A 423 -18.59 5.08 -2.04
C ILE A 423 -18.67 5.08 -0.52
N ASN A 424 -17.56 5.35 0.17
CA ASN A 424 -17.57 5.41 1.63
C ASN A 424 -18.40 6.63 2.11
N ASN A 425 -18.22 7.80 1.50
CA ASN A 425 -19.00 9.00 1.82
C ASN A 425 -20.50 8.80 1.60
N ALA A 426 -20.90 8.11 0.51
CA ALA A 426 -22.30 7.78 0.24
C ALA A 426 -22.92 6.90 1.34
N ALA A 427 -22.13 6.04 1.97
CA ALA A 427 -22.55 5.24 3.12
C ALA A 427 -22.61 6.05 4.44
N GLY A 428 -22.12 7.29 4.44
CA GLY A 428 -21.94 8.12 5.63
C GLY A 428 -20.56 7.95 6.28
N PHE A 429 -19.68 7.12 5.72
CA PHE A 429 -18.34 6.89 6.24
C PHE A 429 -17.34 7.83 5.57
N GLY A 430 -16.95 8.91 6.27
CA GLY A 430 -15.97 9.87 5.79
C GLY A 430 -16.17 11.31 6.29
N PHE A 431 -17.22 11.54 7.08
CA PHE A 431 -17.43 12.78 7.80
C PHE A 431 -16.32 13.07 8.82
N ASN A 432 -15.79 14.29 8.80
CA ASN A 432 -14.64 14.73 9.58
C ASN A 432 -14.90 16.02 10.38
N GLY A 433 -16.11 16.13 10.93
CA GLY A 433 -16.55 17.32 11.66
C GLY A 433 -16.89 18.49 10.73
N TYR A 434 -16.97 19.69 11.31
CA TYR A 434 -17.27 20.92 10.60
C TYR A 434 -16.02 21.79 10.49
N ASP A 435 -15.96 22.60 9.43
CA ASP A 435 -14.94 23.65 9.31
C ASP A 435 -15.30 24.89 10.13
N ASP A 436 -14.40 25.88 10.17
CA ASP A 436 -14.60 27.14 10.89
C ASP A 436 -15.82 27.95 10.39
N LYS A 437 -16.33 27.62 9.20
CA LYS A 437 -17.51 28.23 8.57
C LYS A 437 -18.79 27.42 8.81
N GLY A 438 -18.72 26.31 9.56
CA GLY A 438 -19.85 25.43 9.84
C GLY A 438 -20.22 24.47 8.71
N ASN A 439 -19.39 24.31 7.67
CA ASN A 439 -19.62 23.34 6.60
C ASN A 439 -19.12 21.96 6.99
N ALA A 440 -19.92 20.92 6.68
CA ALA A 440 -19.54 19.54 6.93
C ALA A 440 -18.33 19.13 6.06
N ARG A 441 -17.27 18.63 6.69
CA ARG A 441 -16.10 18.08 5.98
C ARG A 441 -16.29 16.59 5.73
N TRP A 442 -15.96 16.16 4.52
CA TRP A 442 -16.09 14.79 4.04
C TRP A 442 -14.75 14.24 3.53
N ASP A 443 -13.71 14.48 4.33
CA ASP A 443 -12.32 14.20 4.00
C ASP A 443 -11.59 13.28 4.99
N LEU A 444 -12.32 12.63 5.92
CA LEU A 444 -11.73 11.78 6.98
C LEU A 444 -10.80 10.71 6.41
N ILE A 445 -11.22 10.11 5.31
CA ILE A 445 -10.54 8.98 4.65
C ILE A 445 -10.13 9.32 3.21
N SER A 446 -10.05 10.61 2.88
CA SER A 446 -9.60 11.07 1.56
C SER A 446 -8.19 10.54 1.29
N ASN A 447 -8.02 9.89 0.14
CA ASN A 447 -6.72 9.35 -0.29
C ASN A 447 -5.93 10.31 -1.18
N LEU A 448 -6.58 11.35 -1.70
CA LEU A 448 -6.01 12.26 -2.68
C LEU A 448 -6.40 13.70 -2.37
N ASN A 449 -5.44 14.60 -2.57
CA ASN A 449 -5.71 16.02 -2.77
C ASN A 449 -5.09 16.45 -4.09
N ILE A 450 -5.87 16.36 -5.17
CA ILE A 450 -5.40 16.57 -6.55
C ILE A 450 -4.78 17.97 -6.72
N VAL A 451 -5.38 19.00 -6.13
CA VAL A 451 -4.86 20.38 -6.23
C VAL A 451 -3.46 20.45 -5.62
N ASN A 452 -3.27 19.94 -4.39
CA ASN A 452 -1.95 19.95 -3.75
C ASN A 452 -0.95 19.03 -4.44
N ILE A 453 -1.40 18.01 -5.17
CA ILE A 453 -0.54 17.14 -5.98
C ILE A 453 -0.06 17.92 -7.21
N GLU A 454 -0.96 18.45 -8.03
CA GLU A 454 -0.59 19.07 -9.31
C GLU A 454 0.11 20.42 -9.14
N PHE A 455 -0.08 21.09 -8.01
CA PHE A 455 0.57 22.35 -7.66
C PHE A 455 1.61 22.22 -6.53
N ALA A 456 2.13 21.01 -6.30
CA ALA A 456 3.12 20.78 -5.25
C ALA A 456 4.41 21.59 -5.48
N THR A 457 4.80 22.41 -4.50
CA THR A 457 6.07 23.19 -4.50
C THR A 457 7.20 22.49 -3.77
N SER A 458 7.00 21.23 -3.38
CA SER A 458 8.05 20.39 -2.81
C SER A 458 7.74 18.91 -2.96
N PHE A 459 8.78 18.09 -3.04
CA PHE A 459 8.67 16.63 -3.11
C PHE A 459 7.86 16.05 -1.94
N LYS A 460 8.05 16.60 -0.72
CA LYS A 460 7.27 16.23 0.46
C LYS A 460 5.79 16.56 0.31
N MET A 461 5.46 17.77 -0.16
CA MET A 461 4.05 18.18 -0.36
C MET A 461 3.33 17.24 -1.32
N PHE A 462 3.97 16.80 -2.40
CA PHE A 462 3.37 15.83 -3.31
C PHE A 462 3.09 14.49 -2.63
N ILE A 463 4.11 13.90 -1.97
CA ILE A 463 3.99 12.59 -1.30
C ILE A 463 2.92 12.63 -0.21
N ASP A 464 2.86 13.70 0.58
CA ASP A 464 1.88 13.84 1.66
C ASP A 464 0.43 13.92 1.15
N ASN A 465 0.22 14.25 -0.13
CA ASN A 465 -1.11 14.39 -0.74
C ASN A 465 -1.45 13.26 -1.72
N TRP A 466 -0.50 12.37 -2.02
CA TRP A 466 -0.66 11.19 -2.88
C TRP A 466 -0.83 9.92 -2.04
N ASN A 467 -1.96 9.24 -2.18
CA ASN A 467 -2.28 8.03 -1.40
C ASN A 467 -2.11 8.26 0.11
N ILE A 468 -2.79 9.29 0.61
CA ILE A 468 -2.62 9.88 1.94
C ILE A 468 -2.69 8.81 3.04
N GLN A 469 -3.69 7.92 3.00
CA GLN A 469 -3.89 6.95 4.07
C GLN A 469 -2.79 5.88 4.10
N THR A 470 -2.25 5.51 2.93
CA THR A 470 -1.07 4.64 2.83
C THR A 470 0.18 5.33 3.38
N ALA A 471 0.39 6.61 3.08
CA ALA A 471 1.49 7.38 3.64
C ALA A 471 1.40 7.47 5.18
N LEU A 472 0.19 7.69 5.71
CA LEU A 472 -0.07 7.67 7.16
C LEU A 472 0.16 6.30 7.77
N TRP A 473 -0.13 5.21 7.07
CA TRP A 473 0.21 3.87 7.52
C TRP A 473 1.71 3.65 7.60
N PHE A 474 2.46 3.93 6.54
CA PHE A 474 3.91 3.84 6.57
C PHE A 474 4.51 4.65 7.72
N LYS A 475 3.95 5.85 7.95
CA LYS A 475 4.36 6.68 9.09
C LYS A 475 4.14 5.96 10.43
N ARG A 476 2.95 5.41 10.65
CA ARG A 476 2.53 4.77 11.91
C ARG A 476 3.21 3.44 12.19
N VAL A 477 3.44 2.60 11.17
CA VAL A 477 3.98 1.24 11.36
C VAL A 477 5.50 1.18 11.17
N CYS A 478 6.10 2.14 10.45
CA CYS A 478 7.52 2.14 10.14
C CYS A 478 8.22 3.43 10.60
N TYR A 479 7.90 4.59 10.00
CA TYR A 479 8.69 5.83 10.21
C TYR A 479 8.80 6.25 11.68
N ASP A 480 7.68 6.27 12.42
CA ASP A 480 7.64 6.69 13.82
C ASP A 480 8.21 5.64 14.77
N ARG A 481 8.31 4.38 14.33
CA ARG A 481 8.81 3.25 15.12
C ARG A 481 10.27 2.91 14.80
N CYS A 482 10.83 3.48 13.75
CA CYS A 482 12.19 3.24 13.31
C CYS A 482 13.14 4.28 13.92
N HIS A 483 14.15 3.80 14.66
CA HIS A 483 15.16 4.68 15.28
C HIS A 483 16.20 5.17 14.27
N TYR A 484 16.60 4.30 13.34
CA TYR A 484 17.70 4.55 12.41
C TYR A 484 17.18 4.69 10.98
N TYR A 485 17.53 5.80 10.32
CA TYR A 485 17.17 6.07 8.91
C TYR A 485 15.66 5.84 8.59
N PRO A 486 14.75 6.48 9.33
CA PRO A 486 13.31 6.23 9.21
C PRO A 486 12.77 6.53 7.81
N THR A 487 13.33 7.52 7.10
CA THR A 487 13.00 7.79 5.70
C THR A 487 13.38 6.61 4.80
N ALA A 488 14.62 6.12 4.87
CA ALA A 488 15.07 5.01 4.04
C ALA A 488 14.25 3.73 4.31
N ALA A 489 14.03 3.40 5.59
CA ALA A 489 13.20 2.26 5.99
C ALA A 489 11.77 2.37 5.43
N THR A 490 11.17 3.57 5.46
CA THR A 490 9.84 3.82 4.91
C THR A 490 9.79 3.61 3.40
N PHE A 491 10.77 4.13 2.64
CA PHE A 491 10.82 3.96 1.19
C PHE A 491 11.07 2.51 0.79
N VAL A 492 11.93 1.77 1.51
CA VAL A 492 12.15 0.34 1.29
C VAL A 492 10.87 -0.46 1.56
N LEU A 493 10.19 -0.18 2.68
CA LEU A 493 8.91 -0.82 2.98
C LEU A 493 7.86 -0.51 1.91
N SER A 494 7.86 0.71 1.38
CA SER A 494 6.98 1.08 0.27
C SER A 494 7.28 0.27 -0.99
N ALA A 495 8.56 0.06 -1.34
CA ALA A 495 8.92 -0.80 -2.48
C ALA A 495 8.39 -2.23 -2.30
N MET A 496 8.64 -2.82 -1.14
CA MET A 496 8.19 -4.17 -0.81
C MET A 496 6.66 -4.31 -0.86
N TRP A 497 5.93 -3.30 -0.39
CA TRP A 497 4.47 -3.30 -0.42
C TRP A 497 3.90 -3.27 -1.85
N HIS A 498 4.50 -2.49 -2.75
CA HIS A 498 4.09 -2.45 -4.16
C HIS A 498 4.41 -3.76 -4.90
N GLY A 499 5.49 -4.44 -4.51
CA GLY A 499 5.75 -5.83 -4.87
C GLY A 499 7.16 -6.08 -5.38
N VAL A 500 7.32 -7.15 -6.16
CA VAL A 500 8.64 -7.69 -6.52
C VAL A 500 9.21 -7.16 -7.84
N TYR A 501 8.49 -6.27 -8.54
CA TYR A 501 9.03 -5.66 -9.75
C TYR A 501 10.21 -4.74 -9.43
N PRO A 502 11.38 -4.92 -10.07
CA PRO A 502 12.57 -4.10 -9.82
C PRO A 502 12.35 -2.60 -9.99
N GLY A 503 11.45 -2.19 -10.91
CA GLY A 503 11.08 -0.80 -11.11
C GLY A 503 10.59 -0.10 -9.84
N TYR A 504 9.86 -0.80 -8.97
CA TYR A 504 9.43 -0.25 -7.68
C TYR A 504 10.63 0.11 -6.80
N TYR A 505 11.56 -0.83 -6.63
CA TYR A 505 12.77 -0.60 -5.82
C TYR A 505 13.59 0.57 -6.38
N MET A 506 13.78 0.65 -7.70
CA MET A 506 14.50 1.78 -8.32
C MET A 506 13.82 3.13 -8.07
N THR A 507 12.49 3.19 -8.16
CA THR A 507 11.72 4.41 -7.83
C THR A 507 11.88 4.81 -6.38
N PHE A 508 11.64 3.91 -5.44
CA PHE A 508 11.65 4.27 -4.02
C PHE A 508 13.07 4.53 -3.50
N LEU A 509 14.08 3.81 -3.99
CA LEU A 509 15.48 4.10 -3.68
C LEU A 509 15.92 5.46 -4.24
N THR A 510 15.45 5.84 -5.44
CA THR A 510 15.65 7.19 -5.99
C THR A 510 14.90 8.25 -5.17
N GLY A 511 13.71 7.92 -4.65
CA GLY A 511 12.93 8.82 -3.80
C GLY A 511 13.63 9.23 -2.51
N ILE A 512 14.54 8.42 -1.97
CA ILE A 512 15.30 8.72 -0.75
C ILE A 512 16.17 9.99 -0.92
N PRO A 513 17.20 10.02 -1.80
CA PRO A 513 18.01 11.21 -1.99
C PRO A 513 17.19 12.40 -2.51
N MET A 514 16.17 12.18 -3.36
CA MET A 514 15.30 13.27 -3.83
C MET A 514 14.55 13.95 -2.68
N THR A 515 14.01 13.17 -1.74
CA THR A 515 13.31 13.70 -0.56
C THR A 515 14.26 14.46 0.34
N LEU A 516 15.47 13.94 0.58
CA LEU A 516 16.46 14.57 1.45
C LEU A 516 16.99 15.87 0.83
N ALA A 517 17.31 15.86 -0.46
CA ALA A 517 17.77 17.05 -1.20
C ALA A 517 16.69 18.13 -1.23
N ALA A 518 15.44 17.79 -1.56
CA ALA A 518 14.33 18.74 -1.56
C ALA A 518 14.10 19.37 -0.17
N ARG A 519 14.27 18.59 0.90
CA ARG A 519 14.19 19.11 2.28
C ARG A 519 15.35 20.06 2.58
N ALA A 520 16.57 19.71 2.21
CA ALA A 520 17.75 20.55 2.42
C ALA A 520 17.60 21.90 1.71
N ILE A 521 17.19 21.90 0.43
CA ILE A 521 16.92 23.14 -0.33
C ILE A 521 15.86 23.98 0.38
N ARG A 522 14.72 23.39 0.73
CA ARG A 522 13.61 24.13 1.35
C ARG A 522 14.00 24.73 2.70
N ASN A 523 14.78 24.01 3.51
CA ASN A 523 15.21 24.48 4.82
C ASN A 523 16.25 25.60 4.77
N ASN A 524 17.08 25.63 3.72
CA ASN A 524 18.14 26.62 3.57
C ASN A 524 17.69 27.85 2.79
N PHE A 525 16.84 27.70 1.77
CA PHE A 525 16.54 28.79 0.86
C PHE A 525 15.16 29.45 1.04
N ARG A 526 14.14 28.71 1.49
CA ARG A 526 12.74 29.21 1.48
C ARG A 526 12.58 30.55 2.19
N SER A 527 13.23 30.74 3.34
CA SER A 527 13.10 31.96 4.15
C SER A 527 13.50 33.23 3.41
N TYR A 528 14.44 33.16 2.45
CA TYR A 528 14.86 34.34 1.69
C TYR A 528 13.79 34.85 0.73
N PHE A 529 12.88 33.97 0.29
CA PHE A 529 11.85 34.29 -0.70
C PHE A 529 10.50 34.67 -0.07
N LEU A 530 10.34 34.51 1.25
CA LEU A 530 9.08 34.84 1.94
C LEU A 530 8.90 36.33 2.26
N LYS A 531 9.92 37.17 1.98
CA LYS A 531 9.93 38.60 2.35
C LYS A 531 8.99 39.47 1.50
N SER A 532 8.68 39.06 0.27
CA SER A 532 7.81 39.80 -0.65
C SER A 532 6.87 38.84 -1.38
N PRO A 533 5.60 39.23 -1.66
CA PRO A 533 4.68 38.41 -2.44
C PRO A 533 5.24 38.00 -3.81
N ALA A 534 5.95 38.91 -4.50
CA ALA A 534 6.56 38.62 -5.80
C ALA A 534 7.69 37.59 -5.70
N ALA A 535 8.57 37.74 -4.71
CA ALA A 535 9.66 36.80 -4.45
C ALA A 535 9.13 35.41 -4.06
N LYS A 536 8.04 35.37 -3.29
CA LYS A 536 7.35 34.14 -2.92
C LYS A 536 6.75 33.46 -4.15
N LEU A 537 6.05 34.21 -5.00
CA LEU A 537 5.46 33.67 -6.23
C LEU A 537 6.54 33.09 -7.15
N TYR A 538 7.64 33.82 -7.35
CA TYR A 538 8.78 33.34 -8.13
C TYR A 538 9.35 32.02 -7.57
N TYR A 539 9.57 31.95 -6.26
CA TYR A 539 10.01 30.74 -5.60
C TYR A 539 9.02 29.58 -5.75
N ASP A 540 7.73 29.85 -5.58
CA ASP A 540 6.67 28.83 -5.70
C ASP A 540 6.62 28.27 -7.13
N VAL A 541 6.72 29.12 -8.17
CA VAL A 541 6.74 28.69 -9.58
C VAL A 541 7.97 27.83 -9.87
N ILE A 542 9.17 28.26 -9.47
CA ILE A 542 10.41 27.50 -9.73
C ILE A 542 10.41 26.17 -8.99
N THR A 543 10.02 26.19 -7.72
CA THR A 543 10.00 24.96 -6.92
C THR A 543 8.88 24.02 -7.34
N TRP A 544 7.78 24.53 -7.88
CA TRP A 544 6.76 23.72 -8.54
C TRP A 544 7.31 23.01 -9.78
N ILE A 545 7.95 23.73 -10.71
CA ILE A 545 8.56 23.14 -11.92
C ILE A 545 9.60 22.08 -11.52
N ALA A 546 10.51 22.41 -10.61
CA ALA A 546 11.55 21.50 -10.13
C ALA A 546 10.95 20.25 -9.45
N THR A 547 9.88 20.42 -8.67
CA THR A 547 9.17 19.31 -8.02
C THR A 547 8.54 18.38 -9.04
N MET A 548 7.84 18.92 -10.04
CA MET A 548 7.18 18.11 -11.07
C MET A 548 8.18 17.30 -11.89
N ILE A 549 9.32 17.90 -12.25
CA ILE A 549 10.40 17.19 -12.96
C ILE A 549 11.02 16.11 -12.07
N ALA A 550 11.37 16.44 -10.83
CA ALA A 550 11.99 15.48 -9.90
C ALA A 550 11.10 14.26 -9.62
N ILE A 551 9.79 14.48 -9.47
CA ILE A 551 8.83 13.40 -9.25
C ILE A 551 8.66 12.56 -10.52
N SER A 552 8.50 13.21 -11.67
CA SER A 552 8.35 12.48 -12.94
C SER A 552 9.56 11.58 -13.18
N TYR A 553 10.78 12.11 -12.99
CA TYR A 553 12.03 11.35 -13.08
C TYR A 553 12.09 10.18 -12.08
N THR A 554 11.64 10.40 -10.84
CA THR A 554 11.64 9.36 -9.80
C THR A 554 10.65 8.24 -10.11
N VAL A 555 9.50 8.56 -10.71
CA VAL A 555 8.39 7.61 -10.94
C VAL A 555 8.52 6.81 -12.24
N VAL A 556 9.36 7.22 -13.21
CA VAL A 556 9.51 6.46 -14.47
C VAL A 556 9.76 4.95 -14.26
N PRO A 557 10.70 4.50 -13.41
CA PRO A 557 10.90 3.07 -13.17
C PRO A 557 9.66 2.35 -12.62
N PHE A 558 8.85 3.02 -11.80
CA PHE A 558 7.61 2.47 -11.27
C PHE A 558 6.63 2.08 -12.38
N VAL A 559 6.63 2.83 -13.49
CA VAL A 559 5.79 2.54 -14.65
C VAL A 559 6.45 1.51 -15.59
N LEU A 560 7.78 1.58 -15.76
CA LEU A 560 8.50 0.66 -16.65
C LEU A 560 8.70 -0.74 -16.08
N LEU A 561 8.63 -0.91 -14.77
CA LEU A 561 8.69 -2.19 -14.02
C LEU A 561 9.99 -3.01 -14.15
N SER A 562 10.85 -2.76 -15.14
CA SER A 562 12.09 -3.53 -15.41
C SER A 562 13.37 -2.76 -15.07
N VAL A 563 14.45 -3.49 -14.72
CA VAL A 563 15.77 -2.89 -14.47
C VAL A 563 16.34 -2.28 -15.74
N GLU A 564 16.29 -3.01 -16.86
CA GLU A 564 16.90 -2.61 -18.12
C GLU A 564 16.32 -1.29 -18.64
N SER A 565 14.99 -1.21 -18.77
CA SER A 565 14.28 -0.01 -19.22
C SER A 565 14.54 1.17 -18.28
N SER A 566 14.57 0.92 -16.97
CA SER A 566 14.82 1.97 -15.97
C SER A 566 16.26 2.49 -16.02
N LEU A 567 17.25 1.61 -16.21
CA LEU A 567 18.65 2.02 -16.38
C LEU A 567 18.86 2.74 -17.71
N LYS A 568 18.19 2.31 -18.79
CA LYS A 568 18.21 3.01 -20.08
C LYS A 568 17.69 4.45 -19.93
N PHE A 569 16.60 4.63 -19.20
CA PHE A 569 16.08 5.96 -18.85
C PHE A 569 17.10 6.79 -18.05
N TYR A 570 17.67 6.25 -16.97
CA TYR A 570 18.62 7.02 -16.17
C TYR A 570 19.91 7.38 -16.92
N ARG A 571 20.42 6.45 -17.76
CA ARG A 571 21.59 6.70 -18.62
C ARG A 571 21.31 7.81 -19.63
N SER A 572 20.13 7.82 -20.26
CA SER A 572 19.80 8.87 -21.22
C SER A 572 19.74 10.25 -20.56
N TRP A 573 19.41 10.31 -19.27
CA TRP A 573 19.42 11.52 -18.44
C TRP A 573 20.75 11.77 -17.71
N TYR A 574 21.79 11.00 -18.04
CA TYR A 574 23.13 11.09 -17.46
C TYR A 574 23.16 10.97 -15.93
N TYR A 575 22.14 10.32 -15.33
CA TYR A 575 21.91 10.29 -13.89
C TYR A 575 21.85 11.70 -13.24
N GLY A 576 21.54 12.74 -14.03
CA GLY A 576 21.76 14.14 -13.65
C GLY A 576 21.04 14.55 -12.38
N LEU A 577 19.77 14.14 -12.20
CA LEU A 577 19.03 14.46 -10.98
C LEU A 577 19.54 13.69 -9.76
N HIS A 578 20.06 12.47 -9.92
CA HIS A 578 20.71 11.77 -8.82
C HIS A 578 21.97 12.52 -8.37
N ILE A 579 22.80 12.94 -9.32
CA ILE A 579 24.02 13.71 -9.06
C ILE A 579 23.67 15.03 -8.34
N VAL A 580 22.71 15.79 -8.87
CA VAL A 580 22.24 17.03 -8.24
C VAL A 580 21.73 16.79 -6.81
N ALA A 581 20.90 15.77 -6.60
CA ALA A 581 20.37 15.46 -5.27
C ALA A 581 21.49 15.11 -4.28
N LEU A 582 22.48 14.31 -4.69
CA LEU A 582 23.62 13.97 -3.85
C LEU A 582 24.48 15.20 -3.54
N LEU A 583 24.81 16.03 -4.55
CA LEU A 583 25.56 17.27 -4.34
C LEU A 583 24.87 18.20 -3.35
N VAL A 584 23.55 18.37 -3.47
CA VAL A 584 22.75 19.17 -2.53
C VAL A 584 22.85 18.63 -1.11
N ILE A 585 22.77 17.30 -0.93
CA ILE A 585 22.87 16.66 0.39
C ILE A 585 24.27 16.83 0.99
N PHE A 586 25.33 16.78 0.18
CA PHE A 586 26.71 16.96 0.64
C PHE A 586 27.06 18.42 0.96
N VAL A 587 26.54 19.37 0.19
CA VAL A 587 26.90 20.80 0.30
C VAL A 587 26.04 21.54 1.33
N LEU A 588 24.74 21.25 1.39
CA LEU A 588 23.82 22.00 2.24
C LEU A 588 23.72 21.37 3.64
N PRO A 589 23.70 22.19 4.71
CA PRO A 589 23.55 21.67 6.06
C PRO A 589 22.15 21.06 6.23
N MET A 590 22.11 19.81 6.69
CA MET A 590 20.88 19.14 7.11
C MET A 590 20.69 19.33 8.62
N LYS A 591 19.62 20.01 9.03
CA LYS A 591 19.29 20.15 10.45
C LYS A 591 18.96 18.76 11.05
N PRO A 592 19.58 18.35 12.17
CA PRO A 592 19.28 17.08 12.80
C PRO A 592 17.87 17.04 13.41
N ARG A 593 17.18 15.89 13.20
CA ARG A 593 15.78 15.60 13.56
C ARG A 593 15.39 15.90 15.02
N ARG A 594 16.33 15.82 15.96
CA ARG A 594 16.05 15.97 17.40
C ARG A 594 15.48 17.36 17.73
N LYS A 595 15.97 18.41 17.06
CA LYS A 595 15.47 19.78 17.23
C LYS A 595 14.10 20.04 16.59
N GLU A 596 13.68 19.26 15.58
CA GLU A 596 12.42 19.47 14.87
C GLU A 596 11.23 18.93 15.66
N ASN A 597 11.36 17.73 16.27
CA ASN A 597 10.34 17.18 17.17
C ASN A 597 10.24 17.96 18.49
N GLU A 598 11.37 18.42 19.04
CA GLU A 598 11.38 19.30 20.23
C GLU A 598 10.74 20.66 19.90
N ASN A 599 11.03 21.25 18.74
CA ASN A 599 10.40 22.50 18.32
C ASN A 599 8.91 22.35 18.00
N GLU A 600 8.45 21.25 17.39
CA GLU A 600 7.02 21.01 17.16
C GLU A 600 6.26 20.72 18.47
N GLN A 601 6.87 20.00 19.41
CA GLN A 601 6.32 19.82 20.76
C GLN A 601 6.31 21.12 21.56
N ASN A 602 7.34 21.95 21.44
CA ASN A 602 7.41 23.25 22.10
C ASN A 602 6.45 24.26 21.46
N HIS A 603 6.29 24.28 20.13
CA HIS A 603 5.31 25.14 19.45
C HIS A 603 3.87 24.75 19.79
N SER A 604 3.57 23.46 19.88
CA SER A 604 2.23 22.99 20.28
C SER A 604 1.95 23.25 21.76
N LYS A 605 2.95 23.11 22.66
CA LYS A 605 2.84 23.54 24.06
C LYS A 605 2.67 25.05 24.19
N GLN A 606 3.45 25.85 23.47
CA GLN A 606 3.41 27.30 23.52
C GLN A 606 2.09 27.85 22.97
N LYS A 607 1.57 27.27 21.88
CA LYS A 607 0.25 27.60 21.35
C LYS A 607 -0.87 27.22 22.32
N ARG A 608 -0.70 26.14 23.09
CA ARG A 608 -1.64 25.74 24.15
C ARG A 608 -1.60 26.69 25.34
N LEU A 609 -0.40 27.11 25.76
CA LEU A 609 -0.18 28.08 26.83
C LEU A 609 -0.66 29.49 26.45
N GLU A 610 -0.48 29.92 25.21
CA GLU A 610 -1.04 31.19 24.72
C GLU A 610 -2.57 31.17 24.72
N VAL A 611 -3.19 30.08 24.25
CA VAL A 611 -4.65 29.93 24.28
C VAL A 611 -5.16 29.89 25.73
N GLU A 612 -4.46 29.20 26.62
CA GLU A 612 -4.80 29.12 28.05
C GLU A 612 -4.63 30.47 28.76
N ASN A 613 -3.58 31.23 28.44
CA ASN A 613 -3.34 32.57 28.97
C ASN A 613 -4.36 33.60 28.45
N VAL A 614 -4.78 33.51 27.17
CA VAL A 614 -5.84 34.37 26.63
C VAL A 614 -7.19 34.04 27.27
N LEU A 615 -7.47 32.77 27.56
CA LEU A 615 -8.68 32.34 28.26
C LEU A 615 -8.69 32.76 29.75
N THR A 616 -7.56 32.69 30.45
CA THR A 616 -7.45 33.16 31.85
C THR A 616 -7.53 34.67 31.93
N THR A 617 -6.93 35.40 31.00
CA THR A 617 -7.01 36.88 30.96
C THR A 617 -8.44 37.35 30.66
N ASN A 618 -9.16 36.67 29.75
CA ASN A 618 -10.56 36.98 29.45
C ASN A 618 -11.53 36.60 30.57
N SER A 619 -11.23 35.57 31.37
CA SER A 619 -12.03 35.21 32.53
C SER A 619 -11.78 36.14 33.72
N HIS A 620 -10.55 36.62 33.93
CA HIS A 620 -10.26 37.64 34.93
C HIS A 620 -10.86 39.02 34.57
N SER A 621 -10.90 39.41 33.28
CA SER A 621 -11.56 40.66 32.88
C SER A 621 -13.09 40.59 33.00
N ALA A 622 -13.69 39.43 32.70
CA ALA A 622 -15.11 39.19 32.88
C ALA A 622 -15.52 39.15 34.36
N MET A 623 -14.67 38.64 35.25
CA MET A 623 -14.95 38.59 36.69
C MET A 623 -14.79 39.96 37.36
N ASN A 624 -13.86 40.81 36.90
CA ASN A 624 -13.74 42.18 37.40
C ASN A 624 -14.86 43.12 36.91
N ASN A 625 -15.42 42.90 35.73
CA ASN A 625 -16.53 43.72 35.23
C ASN A 625 -17.86 43.42 35.95
N ASN A 626 -18.03 42.21 36.51
CA ASN A 626 -19.25 41.82 37.22
C ASN A 626 -19.30 42.25 38.70
N LEU A 627 -18.20 42.74 39.28
CA LEU A 627 -18.17 43.24 40.66
C LEU A 627 -18.55 44.72 40.81
N ASN A 628 -18.67 45.46 39.70
CA ASN A 628 -19.06 46.89 39.69
C ASN A 628 -20.54 47.13 39.37
N GLN A 629 -21.38 46.09 39.31
CA GLN A 629 -22.83 46.22 39.06
C GLN A 629 -23.65 45.48 40.12
N ILE A 630 -23.60 45.96 41.36
CA ILE A 630 -24.61 45.65 42.38
C ILE A 630 -25.41 46.94 42.64
N PRO A 631 -26.71 47.01 42.30
CA PRO A 631 -27.55 48.16 42.65
C PRO A 631 -27.90 48.11 44.15
N ARG A 632 -27.83 49.27 44.83
CA ARG A 632 -28.33 49.41 46.21
C ARG A 632 -29.86 49.27 46.23
N PRO A 633 -30.45 48.56 47.21
CA PRO A 633 -31.90 48.47 47.34
C PRO A 633 -32.47 49.76 47.93
N SER A 634 -33.62 50.17 47.39
CA SER A 634 -34.51 51.24 47.88
C SER A 634 -35.31 50.81 49.09
#